data_AF-A0A954IST8-F1
#
_entry.id   AF-A0A954IST8-F1
#
_cell.length_a   1.000
_cell.length_b   1.000
_cell.length_c   1.000
_cell.angle_alpha   90.00
_cell.angle_beta   90.00
_cell.angle_gamma   90.00
#
_symmetry.space_group_name_H-M   'P 1'
#
loop_
_entity.id
_entity.type
_entity.pdbx_description
1 polymer ?
#
loop_
_entity_poly.entity_id
_entity_poly.type
_entity_poly.pdbx_seq_one_letter_code
_entity_poly.pdbx_strand_id
1 'polypeptide(L)'
;MPESSYQPGFRFSLVDGIVITVGTIASCVLASVDWRIAFVIAFVVMHFFLFCNIFRVSRSLELVWSAVFIGLSYSTISFEKPSWPITVSAVLCLTMIVIGIEMRKPSYHGILWRIINPKMPEWWEARNRDPNTTQRSIPGDG
;
A
#
# COMPACT_ATOMS: atom_id res chain seq x y z
N MET A 1 -4.55 21.48 -23.46
CA MET A 1 -4.19 20.96 -22.12
C MET A 1 -3.92 19.49 -22.32
N PRO A 2 -2.73 18.94 -21.97
CA PRO A 2 -2.47 17.53 -22.26
C PRO A 2 -3.45 16.70 -21.45
N GLU A 3 -4.33 16.00 -22.18
CA GLU A 3 -5.24 14.96 -21.71
C GLU A 3 -4.59 14.18 -20.56
N SER A 4 -5.19 14.21 -19.37
CA SER A 4 -4.75 13.40 -18.24
C SER A 4 -4.95 11.92 -18.60
N SER A 5 -3.94 11.35 -19.25
CA SER A 5 -3.93 9.99 -19.78
C SER A 5 -4.31 9.04 -18.66
N TYR A 6 -5.46 8.40 -18.83
CA TYR A 6 -5.96 7.34 -17.99
C TYR A 6 -4.97 6.18 -18.04
N GLN A 7 -4.13 6.06 -17.02
CA GLN A 7 -3.14 4.98 -16.87
C GLN A 7 -3.52 4.05 -15.71
N PRO A 8 -4.55 3.21 -15.88
CA PRO A 8 -4.85 2.16 -14.92
C PRO A 8 -3.87 1.01 -15.11
N GLY A 9 -3.42 0.41 -13.99
CA GLY A 9 -2.48 -0.71 -14.02
C GLY A 9 -1.26 -0.54 -13.13
N PHE A 10 -0.33 -1.47 -13.28
CA PHE A 10 0.93 -1.54 -12.53
C PHE A 10 1.81 -0.34 -12.87
N ARG A 11 2.14 0.48 -11.86
CA ARG A 11 3.12 1.56 -12.00
C ARG A 11 4.35 1.15 -11.22
N PHE A 12 5.46 1.00 -11.93
CA PHE A 12 6.77 0.85 -11.32
C PHE A 12 7.48 2.20 -11.40
N SER A 13 7.58 2.91 -10.27
CA SER A 13 8.40 4.12 -10.21
C SER A 13 9.87 3.75 -10.09
N LEU A 14 10.76 4.51 -10.74
CA LEU A 14 12.21 4.34 -10.57
C LEU A 14 12.62 4.48 -9.09
N VAL A 15 11.92 5.34 -8.35
CA VAL A 15 12.12 5.53 -6.90
C VAL A 15 11.78 4.25 -6.13
N ASP A 16 10.70 3.56 -6.49
CA ASP A 16 10.30 2.31 -5.83
C ASP A 16 11.34 1.21 -6.07
N GLY A 17 11.88 1.13 -7.28
CA GLY A 17 12.97 0.22 -7.61
C GLY A 17 14.22 0.44 -6.74
N ILE A 18 14.62 1.71 -6.55
CA ILE A 18 15.75 2.06 -5.69
C ILE A 18 15.49 1.64 -4.24
N VAL A 19 14.30 1.96 -3.71
CA VAL A 19 13.92 1.61 -2.33
C VAL A 19 13.97 0.10 -2.11
N ILE A 20 13.47 -0.69 -3.08
CA ILE A 20 13.51 -2.15 -3.01
C ILE A 20 14.95 -2.66 -3.05
N THR A 21 15.76 -2.19 -4.00
CA THR A 21 17.15 -2.64 -4.11
C THR A 21 17.95 -2.34 -2.84
N VAL A 22 17.87 -1.10 -2.34
CA VAL A 22 18.55 -0.70 -1.10
C VAL A 22 18.02 -1.48 0.09
N GLY A 23 16.70 -1.63 0.21
CA GLY A 23 16.06 -2.37 1.30
C GLY A 23 16.44 -3.85 1.31
N THR A 24 16.49 -4.49 0.14
CA THR A 24 16.93 -5.90 0.01
C THR A 24 18.39 -6.05 0.37
N ILE A 25 19.28 -5.18 -0.14
CA ILE A 25 20.71 -5.24 0.21
C ILE A 25 20.90 -5.05 1.72
N ALA A 26 20.25 -4.03 2.31
CA ALA A 26 20.31 -3.77 3.74
C ALA A 26 19.82 -4.99 4.54
N SER A 27 18.70 -5.61 4.13
CA SER A 27 18.20 -6.82 4.76
C SER A 27 19.17 -8.00 4.65
N CYS A 28 19.81 -8.20 3.49
CA CYS A 28 20.79 -9.28 3.32
C CYS A 28 22.02 -9.08 4.20
N VAL A 29 22.52 -7.85 4.30
CA VAL A 29 23.65 -7.52 5.19
C VAL A 29 23.26 -7.74 6.65
N LEU A 30 22.11 -7.22 7.08
CA LEU A 30 21.65 -7.35 8.47
C LEU A 30 21.28 -8.78 8.86
N ALA A 31 20.94 -9.66 7.91
CA ALA A 31 20.66 -11.06 8.19
C ALA A 31 21.86 -11.79 8.80
N SER A 32 23.09 -11.30 8.56
CA SER A 32 24.30 -11.82 9.20
C SER A 32 24.46 -11.39 10.67
N VAL A 33 23.75 -10.35 11.11
CA VAL A 33 23.81 -9.80 12.47
C VAL A 33 22.64 -10.30 13.30
N ASP A 34 21.42 -10.04 12.84
CA ASP A 34 20.19 -10.49 13.50
C ASP A 34 19.12 -10.77 12.44
N TRP A 35 18.74 -12.04 12.31
CA TRP A 35 17.75 -12.48 11.35
C TRP A 35 16.36 -11.85 11.59
N ARG A 36 16.01 -11.50 12.83
CA ARG A 36 14.71 -10.91 13.21
C ARG A 36 14.60 -9.50 12.63
N ILE A 37 15.66 -8.71 12.75
CA ILE A 37 15.70 -7.34 12.22
C ILE A 37 15.68 -7.37 10.70
N ALA A 38 16.47 -8.27 10.09
CA ALA A 38 16.43 -8.48 8.65
C ALA A 38 15.03 -8.87 8.15
N PHE A 39 14.36 -9.79 8.84
CA PHE A 39 12.99 -10.19 8.52
C PHE A 39 12.03 -9.00 8.57
N VAL A 40 12.07 -8.18 9.61
CA VAL A 40 11.22 -6.98 9.73
C VAL A 40 11.44 -6.03 8.56
N ILE A 41 12.70 -5.76 8.20
CA ILE A 41 13.04 -4.87 7.07
C ILE A 41 12.52 -5.45 5.75
N ALA A 42 12.85 -6.70 5.45
CA ALA A 42 12.39 -7.37 4.23
C ALA A 42 10.86 -7.37 4.13
N PHE A 43 10.18 -7.62 5.24
CA PHE A 43 8.73 -7.66 5.32
C PHE A 43 8.11 -6.29 5.00
N VAL A 44 8.65 -5.20 5.57
CA VAL A 44 8.18 -3.83 5.28
C VAL A 44 8.44 -3.44 3.84
N VAL A 45 9.64 -3.72 3.31
CA VAL A 45 10.00 -3.40 1.91
C VAL A 45 9.08 -4.12 0.93
N MET A 46 8.80 -5.41 1.17
CA MET A 46 7.88 -6.19 0.36
C MET A 46 6.45 -5.64 0.41
N HIS A 47 5.95 -5.27 1.60
CA HIS A 47 4.61 -4.69 1.73
C HIS A 47 4.49 -3.30 1.13
N PHE A 48 5.54 -2.48 1.23
CA PHE A 48 5.60 -1.19 0.56
C PHE A 48 5.49 -1.36 -0.96
N PHE A 49 6.24 -2.31 -1.53
CA PHE A 49 6.09 -2.64 -2.95
C PHE A 49 4.66 -3.10 -3.29
N LEU A 50 4.09 -3.99 -2.48
CA LEU A 50 2.73 -4.49 -2.65
C LEU A 50 1.69 -3.36 -2.61
N PHE A 51 1.78 -2.45 -1.65
CA PHE A 51 0.84 -1.35 -1.48
C PHE A 51 1.01 -0.26 -2.53
N CYS A 52 2.24 0.15 -2.84
CA CYS A 52 2.45 1.28 -3.74
C CYS A 52 2.38 0.89 -5.22
N ASN A 53 2.90 -0.29 -5.60
CA ASN A 53 3.04 -0.69 -7.01
C ASN A 53 1.90 -1.59 -7.50
N ILE A 54 1.46 -2.53 -6.65
CA ILE A 54 0.48 -3.56 -7.03
C ILE A 54 -0.95 -3.09 -6.76
N PHE A 55 -1.29 -2.80 -5.50
CA PHE A 55 -2.65 -2.45 -5.11
C PHE A 55 -2.92 -0.94 -5.10
N ARG A 56 -1.87 -0.13 -5.09
CA ARG A 56 -1.93 1.34 -5.08
C ARG A 56 -2.84 1.87 -3.96
N VAL A 57 -2.55 1.42 -2.75
CA VAL A 57 -3.31 1.72 -1.53
C VAL A 57 -3.20 3.20 -1.16
N SER A 58 -4.28 3.75 -0.58
CA SER A 58 -4.26 5.13 -0.11
C SER A 58 -3.30 5.31 1.08
N ARG A 59 -2.51 6.41 1.06
CA ARG A 59 -1.50 6.74 2.07
C ARG A 59 -2.00 6.65 3.52
N SER A 60 -3.25 7.01 3.77
CA SER A 60 -3.83 6.93 5.13
C SER A 60 -3.94 5.50 5.64
N LEU A 61 -4.30 4.54 4.78
CA LEU A 61 -4.37 3.12 5.15
C LEU A 61 -2.98 2.52 5.33
N GLU A 62 -2.01 2.93 4.51
CA GLU A 62 -0.60 2.54 4.68
C GLU A 62 -0.08 2.97 6.05
N LEU A 63 -0.35 4.21 6.48
CA LEU A 63 0.08 4.72 7.79
C LEU A 63 -0.56 3.96 8.96
N VAL A 64 -1.86 3.66 8.87
CA VAL A 64 -2.55 2.84 9.89
C VAL A 64 -1.91 1.45 9.96
N TRP A 65 -1.67 0.82 8.82
CA TRP A 65 -1.01 -0.48 8.76
C TRP A 65 0.41 -0.43 9.37
N SER A 66 1.21 0.58 9.02
CA SER A 66 2.57 0.74 9.54
C SER A 66 2.58 0.95 11.05
N ALA A 67 1.66 1.76 11.59
CA ALA A 67 1.55 1.98 13.03
C ALA A 67 1.25 0.67 13.79
N VAL A 68 0.31 -0.13 13.27
CA VAL A 68 -0.02 -1.44 13.87
C VAL A 68 1.16 -2.41 13.76
N PHE A 69 1.83 -2.48 12.60
CA PHE A 69 2.98 -3.35 12.38
C PHE A 69 4.15 -3.02 13.31
N ILE A 70 4.47 -1.73 13.46
CA ILE A 70 5.53 -1.26 14.37
C ILE A 70 5.17 -1.62 15.81
N GLY A 71 3.94 -1.37 16.25
CA GLY A 71 3.50 -1.69 17.61
C GLY A 71 3.59 -3.18 17.92
N LEU A 72 3.15 -4.03 16.99
CA LEU A 72 3.23 -5.49 17.14
C LEU A 72 4.68 -5.97 17.14
N SER A 73 5.49 -5.53 16.17
CA SER A 73 6.90 -5.92 16.06
C SER A 73 7.71 -5.48 17.28
N TYR A 74 7.48 -4.26 17.77
CA TYR A 74 8.10 -3.76 19.01
C TYR A 74 7.71 -4.62 20.21
N SER A 75 6.43 -4.99 20.32
CA SER A 75 5.93 -5.83 21.41
C SER A 75 6.54 -7.24 21.37
N THR A 76 6.61 -7.85 20.19
CA THR A 76 7.23 -9.16 19.98
C THR A 76 8.72 -9.17 20.25
N ILE A 77 9.45 -8.09 19.93
CA ILE A 77 10.88 -7.98 20.21
C ILE A 77 11.14 -7.73 21.71
N SER A 78 10.35 -6.86 22.34
CA SER A 78 10.61 -6.41 23.73
C SER A 78 10.05 -7.35 24.80
N PHE A 79 8.89 -7.96 24.54
CA PHE A 79 8.17 -8.78 25.52
C PHE A 79 8.07 -10.26 25.12
N GLU A 80 8.62 -10.63 23.96
CA GLU A 80 8.48 -11.96 23.33
C GLU A 80 7.01 -12.43 23.17
N LYS A 81 6.08 -11.48 23.25
CA LYS A 81 4.63 -11.68 23.16
C LYS A 81 4.04 -10.58 22.27
N PRO A 82 3.17 -10.93 21.29
CA PRO A 82 2.85 -12.27 20.81
C PRO A 82 4.02 -12.90 20.02
N SER A 83 4.02 -14.22 19.84
CA SER A 83 5.07 -14.92 19.10
C SER A 83 5.14 -14.46 17.63
N TRP A 84 6.29 -14.65 16.98
CA TRP A 84 6.51 -14.27 15.58
C TRP A 84 5.44 -14.80 14.61
N PRO A 85 5.03 -16.09 14.66
CA PRO A 85 3.98 -16.58 13.76
C PRO A 85 2.64 -15.87 13.95
N ILE A 86 2.26 -15.59 15.21
CA ILE A 86 1.01 -14.88 15.52
C ILE A 86 1.09 -13.46 14.99
N THR A 87 2.21 -12.78 15.21
CA THR A 87 2.46 -11.41 14.75
C THR A 87 2.38 -11.31 13.24
N VAL A 88 3.09 -12.18 12.53
CA VAL A 88 3.07 -12.25 11.06
C VAL A 88 1.67 -12.55 10.57
N SER A 89 0.97 -13.52 11.18
CA SER A 89 -0.40 -13.88 10.77
C SER A 89 -1.37 -12.71 10.97
N ALA A 90 -1.30 -12.02 12.11
CA ALA A 90 -2.13 -10.86 12.41
C ALA A 90 -1.89 -9.72 11.40
N VAL A 91 -0.63 -9.45 11.07
CA VAL A 91 -0.28 -8.40 10.11
C VAL A 91 -0.69 -8.79 8.70
N LEU A 92 -0.53 -10.05 8.29
CA LEU A 92 -1.01 -10.53 6.99
C LEU A 92 -2.54 -10.44 6.88
N CYS A 93 -3.28 -10.78 7.94
CA CYS A 93 -4.73 -10.56 8.00
C CYS A 93 -5.07 -9.07 7.85
N LEU A 94 -4.34 -8.19 8.53
CA LEU A 94 -4.52 -6.74 8.39
C LEU A 94 -4.22 -6.26 6.97
N THR A 95 -3.15 -6.74 6.35
CA THR A 95 -2.79 -6.48 4.95
C THR A 95 -3.94 -6.85 4.02
N MET A 96 -4.52 -8.04 4.19
CA MET A 96 -5.67 -8.50 3.39
C MET A 96 -6.92 -7.63 3.60
N ILE A 97 -7.18 -7.18 4.83
CA ILE A 97 -8.29 -6.26 5.13
C ILE A 97 -8.07 -4.91 4.44
N VAL A 98 -6.88 -4.32 4.57
CA VAL A 98 -6.53 -3.04 3.95
C VAL A 98 -6.66 -3.11 2.43
N ILE A 99 -6.11 -4.16 1.82
CA ILE A 99 -6.22 -4.41 0.38
C ILE A 99 -7.69 -4.58 -0.02
N GLY A 100 -8.46 -5.38 0.72
CA GLY A 100 -9.88 -5.59 0.44
C GLY A 100 -10.72 -4.32 0.54
N ILE A 101 -10.42 -3.44 1.51
CA ILE A 101 -11.07 -2.12 1.63
C ILE A 101 -10.72 -1.24 0.42
N GLU A 102 -9.45 -1.21 0.00
CA GLU A 102 -9.03 -0.40 -1.14
C GLU A 102 -9.63 -0.93 -2.46
N MET A 103 -9.66 -2.25 -2.65
CA MET A 103 -10.27 -2.90 -3.82
C MET A 103 -11.77 -2.63 -3.96
N ARG A 104 -12.47 -2.35 -2.85
CA ARG A 104 -13.89 -1.99 -2.85
C ARG A 104 -14.16 -0.55 -3.26
N LYS A 105 -13.14 0.32 -3.32
CA LYS A 105 -13.35 1.71 -3.74
C LYS A 105 -13.62 1.76 -5.25
N PRO A 106 -14.63 2.52 -5.70
CA PRO A 106 -14.92 2.68 -7.13
C PRO A 106 -13.78 3.37 -7.89
N SER A 107 -12.86 4.01 -7.18
CA SER A 107 -11.62 4.59 -7.70
C SER A 107 -10.42 3.63 -7.62
N TYR A 108 -10.62 2.31 -7.54
CA TYR A 108 -9.52 1.35 -7.57
C TYR A 108 -8.97 1.18 -8.99
N HIS A 109 -7.67 1.46 -9.17
CA HIS A 109 -6.97 1.40 -10.47
C HIS A 109 -5.70 0.51 -10.42
N GLY A 110 -5.56 -0.32 -9.37
CA GLY A 110 -4.41 -1.20 -9.20
C GLY A 110 -4.41 -2.38 -10.17
N ILE A 111 -3.57 -3.38 -9.91
CA ILE A 111 -3.61 -4.63 -10.66
C ILE A 111 -4.99 -5.29 -10.52
N LEU A 112 -5.43 -6.04 -11.55
CA LEU A 112 -6.74 -6.70 -11.61
C LEU A 112 -7.96 -5.76 -11.65
N TRP A 113 -7.77 -4.46 -11.86
CA TRP A 113 -8.90 -3.51 -11.94
C TRP A 113 -9.98 -3.94 -12.95
N ARG A 114 -9.61 -4.57 -14.08
CA ARG A 114 -10.56 -5.07 -15.10
C ARG A 114 -11.54 -6.12 -14.58
N ILE A 115 -11.14 -6.93 -13.59
CA ILE A 115 -11.97 -7.99 -13.01
C ILE A 115 -12.79 -7.44 -11.84
N ILE A 116 -12.15 -6.64 -10.99
CA ILE A 116 -12.75 -6.16 -9.74
C ILE A 116 -13.70 -4.99 -9.99
N ASN A 117 -13.35 -4.09 -10.93
CA ASN A 117 -14.10 -2.89 -11.22
C ASN A 117 -14.18 -2.63 -12.74
N PRO A 118 -14.98 -3.42 -13.47
CA PRO A 118 -15.11 -3.27 -14.92
C PRO A 118 -15.78 -1.96 -15.35
N LYS A 119 -16.54 -1.30 -14.46
CA LYS A 119 -17.25 -0.03 -14.72
C LYS A 119 -16.39 1.22 -14.48
N MET A 120 -15.12 1.03 -14.16
CA MET A 120 -14.20 2.12 -13.84
C MET A 120 -13.96 3.12 -15.00
N PRO A 121 -13.92 2.71 -16.29
CA PRO A 121 -13.84 3.66 -17.41
C PRO A 121 -15.05 4.59 -17.48
N GLU A 122 -16.26 4.07 -17.26
CA GLU A 122 -17.51 4.86 -17.24
C GLU A 122 -17.48 5.90 -16.12
N TRP A 123 -16.99 5.53 -14.93
CA TRP A 123 -16.81 6.47 -13.82
C TRP A 123 -15.78 7.58 -14.14
N TRP A 124 -14.66 7.23 -14.78
CA TRP A 124 -13.64 8.19 -15.19
C TRP A 124 -14.15 9.17 -16.24
N GLU A 125 -14.88 8.68 -17.24
CA GLU A 125 -15.52 9.50 -18.26
C GLU A 125 -16.59 10.44 -17.67
N ALA A 126 -17.44 9.94 -16.76
CA ALA A 126 -18.44 10.77 -16.09
C ALA A 126 -17.79 11.89 -15.27
N ARG A 127 -16.68 11.59 -14.59
CA ARG A 127 -15.93 12.59 -13.81
C ARG A 127 -15.25 13.64 -14.69
N ASN A 128 -14.72 13.26 -15.85
CA ASN A 128 -14.07 14.20 -16.76
C ASN A 128 -15.08 15.05 -17.56
N ARG A 129 -16.31 14.55 -17.76
CA ARG A 129 -17.38 15.31 -18.42
C ARG A 129 -17.97 16.42 -17.54
N ASP A 130 -17.88 16.33 -16.23
CA ASP A 130 -18.45 17.32 -15.30
C ASP A 130 -17.35 18.07 -14.50
N PRO A 131 -16.73 19.12 -15.09
CA PRO A 131 -15.66 19.89 -14.46
C PRO A 131 -16.08 20.59 -13.15
N ASN A 132 -17.38 20.74 -12.88
CA ASN A 132 -17.91 21.40 -11.68
C ASN A 132 -17.94 20.52 -10.43
N THR A 133 -17.73 19.20 -10.54
CA THR A 133 -17.81 18.29 -9.38
C THR A 133 -16.61 18.41 -8.44
N THR A 134 -15.43 18.78 -8.96
CA THR A 134 -14.19 18.95 -8.17
C THR A 134 -14.26 20.15 -7.23
N GLN A 135 -15.12 21.13 -7.50
CA GLN A 135 -15.24 22.35 -6.69
C GLN A 135 -16.14 22.18 -5.45
N ARG A 136 -16.95 21.11 -5.36
CA ARG A 136 -17.89 20.87 -4.23
C ARG A 136 -17.36 19.98 -3.11
N SER A 137 -16.25 19.27 -3.30
CA SER A 137 -15.73 18.34 -2.27
C SER A 137 -14.60 18.90 -1.40
N ILE A 138 -14.16 20.13 -1.64
CA ILE A 138 -13.41 20.89 -0.63
C ILE A 138 -14.46 21.75 0.06
N PRO A 139 -14.88 21.41 1.30
CA PRO A 139 -15.47 22.42 2.15
C PRO A 139 -14.37 23.46 2.40
N GLY A 140 -14.36 24.49 1.57
CA GLY A 140 -13.93 25.80 2.04
C GLY A 140 -14.94 26.27 3.08
N ASP A 141 -14.45 27.11 3.98
CA ASP A 141 -15.15 27.83 5.04
C ASP A 141 -14.95 27.17 6.42
N GLY A 142 -14.18 27.75 7.35
CA GLY A 142 -13.47 29.04 7.35
C GLY A 142 -12.58 29.18 8.59
#